data_AF-A0A3N2QBE8-F1
#
_entry.id   AF-A0A3N2QBE8-F1
#
_cell.length_a   1.000
_cell.length_b   1.000
_cell.length_c   1.000
_cell.angle_alpha   90.00
_cell.angle_beta   90.00
_cell.angle_gamma   90.00
#
_symmetry.space_group_name_H-M   'P 1'
#
loop_
_entity.id
_entity.type
_entity.pdbx_description
1 polymer ?
#
loop_
_entity_poly.entity_id
_entity_poly.type
_entity_poly.pdbx_seq_one_letter_code
_entity_poly.pdbx_strand_id
1 'polypeptide(L)'
;MKRISVRKGILFCLSFLLTHPSKAIGFAAGPSLGAAGYYVNDPEKYSVALHNFAVQIGLFAKLDLWLLYAKLDPLFVLDWNNISPSHTVYCSKYISAPMTVGVSLFDLLRPHAGLVFLIDLTENKFKIIKNARKEEKNNWFYLLGIGVDLGNFLIDLDWEYGVSSNQQISKGSYRPKQFALRVGYNLLGLLG
;
A
#
# COMPACT_ATOMS: atom_id res chain seq x y z
N MET A 1 -21.83 -26.26 -6.20
CA MET A 1 -21.42 -24.89 -6.59
C MET A 1 -21.82 -24.62 -8.04
N LYS A 2 -22.79 -23.72 -8.30
CA LYS A 2 -23.21 -23.36 -9.66
C LYS A 2 -22.13 -22.49 -10.31
N ARG A 3 -21.55 -22.93 -11.44
CA ARG A 3 -20.61 -22.12 -12.24
C ARG A 3 -21.39 -20.95 -12.84
N ILE A 4 -21.15 -19.74 -12.33
CA ILE A 4 -21.61 -18.52 -12.98
C ILE A 4 -20.89 -18.45 -14.33
N SER A 5 -21.66 -18.40 -15.42
CA SER A 5 -21.11 -18.24 -16.77
C SER A 5 -20.45 -16.86 -16.86
N VAL A 6 -19.18 -16.83 -17.31
CA VAL A 6 -18.37 -15.60 -17.46
C VAL A 6 -19.12 -14.51 -18.22
N ARG A 7 -19.97 -14.88 -19.19
CA ARG A 7 -20.83 -13.95 -19.94
C ARG A 7 -21.85 -13.22 -19.05
N LYS A 8 -22.43 -13.91 -18.06
CA LYS A 8 -23.37 -13.32 -17.10
C LYS A 8 -22.67 -12.38 -16.12
N GLY A 9 -21.42 -12.68 -15.75
CA GLY A 9 -20.59 -11.79 -14.93
C GLY A 9 -20.29 -10.48 -15.66
N ILE A 10 -19.88 -10.55 -16.93
CA ILE A 10 -19.59 -9.37 -17.76
C ILE A 10 -20.85 -8.49 -17.93
N LEU A 11 -22.00 -9.10 -18.24
CA LEU A 11 -23.27 -8.36 -18.38
C LEU A 11 -23.70 -7.69 -17.07
N PHE A 12 -23.52 -8.35 -15.93
CA PHE A 12 -23.80 -7.79 -14.61
C PHE A 12 -22.91 -6.58 -14.31
N CYS A 13 -21.60 -6.69 -14.56
CA CYS A 13 -20.67 -5.56 -14.43
C CYS A 13 -21.06 -4.42 -15.37
N LEU A 14 -21.41 -4.71 -16.63
CA LEU A 14 -21.79 -3.70 -17.62
C LEU A 14 -23.08 -2.96 -17.23
N SER A 15 -24.08 -3.67 -16.69
CA SER A 15 -25.31 -3.05 -16.19
C SER A 15 -25.06 -2.19 -14.95
N PHE A 16 -24.11 -2.57 -14.09
CA PHE A 16 -23.72 -1.78 -12.93
C PHE A 16 -23.04 -0.47 -13.33
N LEU A 17 -22.24 -0.48 -14.41
CA LEU A 17 -21.63 0.74 -14.96
C LEU A 17 -22.70 1.74 -15.45
N LEU A 18 -23.88 1.29 -15.89
CA LEU A 18 -24.88 2.15 -16.54
C LEU A 18 -25.86 2.85 -15.58
N THR A 19 -25.96 2.44 -14.31
CA THR A 19 -26.99 2.95 -13.38
C THR A 19 -26.47 3.93 -12.32
N HIS A 20 -25.19 4.30 -12.35
CA HIS A 20 -24.63 5.22 -11.35
C HIS A 20 -24.79 6.68 -11.78
N PRO A 21 -25.37 7.56 -10.93
CA PRO A 21 -25.45 8.99 -11.22
C PRO A 21 -24.04 9.56 -11.44
N SER A 22 -23.86 10.25 -12.56
CA SER A 22 -22.56 10.71 -13.04
C SER A 22 -22.00 11.85 -12.18
N LYS A 23 -21.21 11.54 -11.16
CA LYS A 23 -20.22 12.49 -10.64
C LYS A 23 -19.04 12.49 -11.61
N ALA A 24 -19.03 13.45 -12.53
CA ALA A 24 -18.18 13.39 -13.72
C ALA A 24 -16.68 13.43 -13.39
N ILE A 25 -16.25 14.32 -12.48
CA ILE A 25 -14.86 14.47 -12.05
C ILE A 25 -14.86 15.00 -10.60
N GLY A 26 -14.16 14.32 -9.70
CA GLY A 26 -13.98 14.74 -8.31
C GLY A 26 -12.50 14.83 -7.93
N PHE A 27 -12.18 15.72 -7.00
CA PHE A 27 -10.84 15.85 -6.44
C PHE A 27 -10.91 15.72 -4.91
N ALA A 28 -10.01 14.93 -4.34
CA ALA A 28 -9.83 14.83 -2.90
C ALA A 28 -8.34 14.96 -2.57
N ALA A 29 -8.02 15.72 -1.53
CA ALA A 29 -6.65 15.88 -1.08
C ALA A 29 -6.60 16.19 0.41
N GLY A 30 -5.52 15.79 1.07
CA GLY A 30 -5.31 16.10 2.48
C GLY A 30 -4.25 15.25 3.15
N PRO A 31 -4.13 15.33 4.49
CA PRO A 31 -3.14 14.57 5.22
C PRO A 31 -3.46 13.08 5.23
N SER A 32 -2.40 12.27 5.27
CA SER A 32 -2.46 10.82 5.48
C SER A 32 -1.56 10.41 6.66
N LEU A 33 -2.03 9.46 7.43
CA LEU A 33 -1.31 8.80 8.52
C LEU A 33 -1.43 7.29 8.32
N GLY A 34 -0.33 6.58 8.46
CA GLY A 34 -0.31 5.14 8.28
C GLY A 34 0.58 4.42 9.27
N ALA A 35 0.27 3.14 9.45
CA ALA A 35 1.10 2.19 10.17
C ALA A 35 1.31 0.97 9.27
N ALA A 36 2.54 0.47 9.22
CA ALA A 36 2.85 -0.75 8.48
C ALA A 36 3.54 -1.79 9.36
N GLY A 37 3.21 -3.05 9.11
CA GLY A 37 3.69 -4.22 9.82
C GLY A 37 4.27 -5.26 8.88
N TYR A 38 5.03 -6.19 9.47
CA TYR A 38 5.79 -7.20 8.75
C TYR A 38 5.61 -8.55 9.43
N TYR A 39 5.42 -9.59 8.63
CA TYR A 39 5.49 -10.96 9.12
C TYR A 39 6.79 -11.60 8.66
N VAL A 40 7.57 -12.06 9.65
CA VAL A 40 8.66 -13.00 9.40
C VAL A 40 8.08 -14.38 9.66
N ASN A 41 7.97 -15.19 8.60
CA ASN A 41 7.63 -16.59 8.76
C ASN A 41 8.92 -17.34 9.11
N ASP A 42 9.17 -17.56 10.39
CA ASP A 42 10.28 -18.39 10.86
C ASP A 42 9.82 -19.86 10.78
N PRO A 43 10.33 -20.67 9.83
CA PRO A 43 9.90 -22.05 9.66
C PRO A 43 10.19 -22.94 10.88
N GLU A 44 11.07 -22.50 11.80
CA GLU A 44 11.39 -23.23 13.03
C GLU A 44 10.54 -22.80 14.24
N LYS A 45 9.80 -21.69 14.15
CA LYS A 45 8.88 -21.22 15.20
C LYS A 45 7.49 -20.96 14.63
N TYR A 46 6.52 -21.76 15.06
CA TYR A 46 5.09 -21.55 14.81
C TYR A 46 4.50 -20.27 15.45
N SER A 47 5.33 -19.25 15.73
CA SER A 47 4.90 -17.96 16.26
C SER A 47 4.95 -16.90 15.15
N VAL A 48 3.78 -16.44 14.72
CA VAL A 48 3.64 -15.26 13.89
C VAL A 48 3.94 -14.04 14.76
N ALA A 49 5.18 -13.55 14.74
CA ALA A 49 5.58 -12.38 15.50
C ALA A 49 5.71 -11.17 14.57
N LEU A 50 5.00 -10.09 14.90
CA LEU A 50 5.18 -8.77 14.28
C LEU A 50 6.52 -8.21 14.75
N HIS A 51 7.57 -8.40 13.96
CA HIS A 51 8.94 -8.07 14.37
C HIS A 51 9.34 -6.62 14.06
N ASN A 52 8.66 -5.97 13.12
CA ASN A 52 8.99 -4.63 12.66
C ASN A 52 7.72 -3.78 12.56
N PHE A 53 7.86 -2.47 12.76
CA PHE A 53 6.77 -1.51 12.73
C PHE A 53 7.23 -0.22 12.08
N ALA A 54 6.41 0.32 11.19
CA ALA A 54 6.68 1.61 10.56
C ALA A 54 5.50 2.57 10.74
N VAL A 55 5.82 3.84 10.96
CA VAL A 55 4.85 4.95 10.94
C VAL A 55 5.06 5.75 9.67
N GLN A 56 3.96 6.10 9.02
CA GLN A 56 3.91 6.81 7.76
C GLN A 56 3.12 8.09 7.96
N ILE A 57 3.66 9.23 7.55
CA ILE A 57 2.95 10.52 7.59
C ILE A 57 3.14 11.19 6.25
N GLY A 58 2.06 11.73 5.68
CA GLY A 58 2.14 12.34 4.36
C GLY A 58 0.91 13.11 3.96
N LEU A 59 0.79 13.25 2.65
CA LEU A 59 -0.33 13.88 1.98
C LEU A 59 -0.80 12.95 0.88
N PHE A 60 -2.09 12.99 0.56
CA PHE A 60 -2.62 12.34 -0.62
C PHE A 60 -3.29 13.34 -1.55
N ALA A 61 -3.33 12.98 -2.83
CA ALA A 61 -4.17 13.57 -3.84
C ALA A 61 -4.87 12.44 -4.60
N LYS A 62 -6.19 12.53 -4.75
CA LYS A 62 -7.05 11.57 -5.43
C LYS A 62 -7.88 12.31 -6.47
N LEU A 63 -7.92 11.75 -7.67
CA LEU A 63 -8.76 12.15 -8.78
C LEU A 63 -9.80 11.05 -9.00
N ASP A 64 -11.06 11.37 -8.77
CA ASP A 64 -12.20 10.48 -9.03
C ASP A 64 -12.73 10.77 -10.45
N LEU A 65 -12.79 9.73 -11.28
CA LEU A 65 -13.27 9.74 -12.67
C LEU A 65 -14.43 8.75 -12.79
N TRP A 66 -15.62 9.19 -12.38
CA TRP A 66 -16.84 8.39 -12.36
C TRP A 66 -16.70 7.12 -11.51
N LEU A 67 -16.34 5.98 -12.13
CA LEU A 67 -16.17 4.70 -11.46
C LEU A 67 -14.70 4.38 -11.16
N LEU A 68 -13.77 5.05 -11.83
CA LEU A 68 -12.34 4.86 -11.63
C LEU A 68 -11.79 5.98 -10.75
N TYR A 69 -10.73 5.71 -10.03
CA TYR A 69 -9.95 6.78 -9.42
C TYR A 69 -8.46 6.53 -9.56
N ALA A 70 -7.69 7.61 -9.55
CA ALA A 70 -6.25 7.58 -9.41
C ALA A 70 -5.87 8.33 -8.13
N LYS A 71 -4.96 7.77 -7.33
CA LYS A 71 -4.49 8.37 -6.08
C LYS A 71 -2.97 8.33 -6.03
N LEU A 72 -2.36 9.42 -5.59
CA LEU A 72 -0.95 9.55 -5.28
C LEU A 72 -0.81 9.94 -3.80
N ASP A 73 0.08 9.28 -3.06
CA ASP A 73 0.20 9.45 -1.60
C ASP A 73 1.68 9.56 -1.18
N PRO A 74 2.36 10.70 -1.37
CA PRO A 74 3.71 10.89 -0.85
C PRO A 74 3.74 10.82 0.69
N LEU A 75 4.53 9.88 1.20
CA LEU A 75 4.65 9.52 2.62
C LEU A 75 6.11 9.59 3.06
N PHE A 76 6.35 10.26 4.18
CA PHE A 76 7.57 10.09 4.96
C PHE A 76 7.40 8.92 5.92
N VAL A 77 8.38 8.00 5.93
CA VAL A 77 8.28 6.75 6.69
C VAL A 77 9.42 6.62 7.68
N LEU A 78 9.04 6.37 8.94
CA LEU A 78 9.93 5.99 10.04
C LEU A 78 9.73 4.51 10.31
N ASP A 79 10.76 3.72 10.12
CA ASP A 79 10.67 2.26 10.09
C ASP A 79 11.64 1.64 11.09
N TRP A 80 11.10 1.03 12.14
CA TRP A 80 11.86 0.36 13.19
C TRP A 80 11.98 -1.11 12.87
N ASN A 81 13.21 -1.52 12.52
CA ASN A 81 13.55 -2.84 12.05
C ASN A 81 14.49 -3.55 13.03
N ASN A 82 14.23 -4.84 13.25
CA ASN A 82 15.11 -5.74 13.97
C ASN A 82 15.72 -6.73 12.98
N ILE A 83 16.97 -6.48 12.56
CA ILE A 83 17.61 -7.19 11.43
C ILE A 83 18.60 -8.28 11.91
N SER A 84 18.67 -8.59 13.21
CA SER A 84 19.66 -9.58 13.70
C SER A 84 19.24 -10.32 14.98
N PRO A 85 19.76 -11.55 15.22
CA PRO A 85 19.59 -12.28 16.48
C PRO A 85 20.11 -11.53 17.72
N SER A 86 20.87 -10.44 17.53
CA SER A 86 21.46 -9.62 18.59
C SER A 86 20.51 -8.58 19.21
N HIS A 87 19.22 -8.57 18.86
CA HIS A 87 18.20 -7.65 19.40
C HIS A 87 18.47 -6.14 19.16
N THR A 88 19.34 -5.77 18.23
CA THR A 88 19.61 -4.36 17.95
C THR A 88 18.50 -3.76 17.08
N VAL A 89 17.70 -2.86 17.65
CA VAL A 89 16.64 -2.13 16.93
C VAL A 89 17.26 -1.00 16.11
N TYR A 90 17.00 -0.98 14.81
CA TYR A 90 17.46 0.06 13.89
C TYR A 90 16.28 0.88 13.39
N CYS A 91 16.42 2.21 13.37
CA CYS A 91 15.45 3.09 12.74
C CYS A 91 15.95 3.50 11.35
N SER A 92 15.22 3.12 10.30
CA SER A 92 15.46 3.57 8.93
C SER A 92 14.43 4.63 8.53
N LYS A 93 14.86 5.56 7.69
CA LYS A 93 14.04 6.66 7.17
C LYS A 93 14.04 6.61 5.64
N TYR A 94 12.86 6.76 5.05
CA TYR A 94 12.69 6.81 3.61
C TYR A 94 11.42 7.56 3.23
N ILE A 95 11.36 8.01 1.99
CA ILE A 95 10.14 8.52 1.36
C ILE A 95 9.52 7.37 0.56
N SER A 96 8.22 7.21 0.67
CA SER A 96 7.42 6.28 -0.10
C SER A 96 6.37 7.06 -0.88
N ALA A 97 6.12 6.71 -2.13
CA ALA A 97 5.07 7.32 -2.93
C ALA A 97 4.23 6.24 -3.61
N PRO A 98 3.20 5.71 -2.95
CA PRO A 98 2.20 4.87 -3.58
C PRO A 98 1.40 5.65 -4.62
N MET A 99 1.33 5.09 -5.82
CA MET A 99 0.49 5.52 -6.92
C MET A 99 -0.49 4.39 -7.24
N THR A 100 -1.76 4.62 -7.00
CA THR A 100 -2.80 3.58 -7.09
C THR A 100 -3.89 3.98 -8.06
N VAL A 101 -4.43 2.99 -8.76
CA VAL A 101 -5.67 3.10 -9.53
C VAL A 101 -6.69 2.11 -8.95
N GLY A 102 -7.93 2.54 -8.84
CA GLY A 102 -8.97 1.73 -8.24
C GLY A 102 -10.34 2.01 -8.81
N VAL A 103 -11.32 1.26 -8.30
CA VAL A 103 -12.72 1.40 -8.66
C VAL A 103 -13.49 1.81 -7.42
N SER A 104 -14.34 2.83 -7.52
CA SER A 104 -15.29 3.16 -6.44
C SER A 104 -16.54 2.29 -6.59
N LEU A 105 -16.84 1.51 -5.56
CA LEU A 105 -18.02 0.64 -5.49
C LEU A 105 -18.95 1.17 -4.41
N PHE A 106 -20.17 1.53 -4.82
CA PHE A 106 -21.24 2.02 -3.94
C PHE A 106 -20.85 3.27 -3.12
N ASP A 107 -19.94 4.11 -3.65
CA ASP A 107 -19.39 5.29 -2.97
C ASP A 107 -18.82 5.00 -1.56
N LEU A 108 -18.45 3.73 -1.31
CA LEU A 108 -18.02 3.25 0.00
C LEU A 108 -16.74 2.42 -0.13
N LEU A 109 -16.73 1.39 -0.97
CA LEU A 109 -15.62 0.46 -1.09
C LEU A 109 -14.72 0.82 -2.27
N ARG A 110 -13.42 0.80 -2.07
CA ARG A 110 -12.41 1.19 -3.06
C ARG A 110 -11.32 0.13 -3.22
N PRO A 111 -11.61 -1.02 -3.86
CA PRO A 111 -10.56 -1.93 -4.27
C PRO A 111 -9.61 -1.23 -5.24
N HIS A 112 -8.30 -1.43 -5.08
CA HIS A 112 -7.29 -0.78 -5.88
C HIS A 112 -6.00 -1.58 -6.00
N ALA A 113 -5.22 -1.24 -7.01
CA ALA A 113 -3.88 -1.76 -7.23
C ALA A 113 -2.95 -0.61 -7.66
N GLY A 114 -1.66 -0.79 -7.48
CA GLY A 114 -0.73 0.28 -7.76
C GLY A 114 0.73 -0.11 -7.71
N LEU A 115 1.55 0.92 -7.78
CA LEU A 115 2.99 0.84 -7.61
C LEU A 115 3.41 1.72 -6.44
N VAL A 116 4.41 1.28 -5.69
CA VAL A 116 4.99 2.03 -4.59
C VAL A 116 6.43 2.33 -4.95
N PHE A 117 6.78 3.60 -5.04
CA PHE A 117 8.16 4.04 -5.24
C PHE A 117 8.81 4.33 -3.89
N LEU A 118 10.06 3.91 -3.69
CA LEU A 118 10.83 4.19 -2.47
C LEU A 118 12.07 5.01 -2.77
N ILE A 119 12.34 6.00 -1.91
CA ILE A 119 13.56 6.80 -1.91
C ILE A 119 14.17 6.74 -0.50
N ASP A 120 15.29 6.05 -0.36
CA ASP A 120 15.98 5.92 0.92
C ASP A 120 16.64 7.24 1.36
N LEU A 121 16.39 7.64 2.60
CA LEU A 121 16.97 8.84 3.22
C LEU A 121 17.99 8.51 4.32
N THR A 122 18.26 7.22 4.57
CA THR A 122 19.13 6.80 5.66
C THR A 122 20.59 7.05 5.30
N GLU A 123 21.27 7.92 6.06
CA GLU A 123 22.69 8.20 5.88
C GLU A 123 23.56 6.94 6.09
N ASN A 124 24.65 6.86 5.32
CA ASN A 124 25.62 5.77 5.10
C ASN A 124 26.23 5.04 6.33
N LYS A 125 25.72 5.17 7.55
CA LYS A 125 26.37 4.67 8.77
C LYS A 125 26.31 3.14 8.94
N PHE A 126 25.43 2.43 8.23
CA PHE A 126 25.33 0.95 8.33
C PHE A 126 25.40 0.27 6.96
N LYS A 127 26.62 -0.19 6.59
CA LYS A 127 26.90 -0.93 5.34
C LYS A 127 26.01 -2.18 5.16
N ILE A 128 25.58 -2.82 6.25
CA ILE A 128 24.80 -4.08 6.21
C ILE A 128 23.38 -3.82 5.68
N ILE A 129 22.70 -2.78 6.16
CA ILE A 129 21.35 -2.38 5.67
C ILE A 129 21.44 -1.88 4.24
N LYS A 130 22.50 -1.13 3.92
CA LYS A 130 22.75 -0.67 2.55
C LYS A 130 22.93 -1.84 1.59
N ASN A 131 23.66 -2.89 1.96
CA ASN A 131 23.83 -4.06 1.08
C ASN A 131 22.52 -4.85 0.93
N ALA A 132 21.74 -5.03 2.00
CA ALA A 132 20.45 -5.71 1.93
C ALA A 132 19.42 -5.00 1.03
N ARG A 133 19.34 -3.66 1.06
CA ARG A 133 18.49 -2.89 0.13
C ARG A 133 19.10 -2.70 -1.26
N LYS A 134 20.42 -2.57 -1.36
CA LYS A 134 21.11 -2.36 -2.66
C LYS A 134 21.12 -3.61 -3.54
N GLU A 135 20.93 -4.80 -2.96
CA GLU A 135 20.69 -6.03 -3.72
C GLU A 135 19.29 -6.08 -4.35
N GLU A 136 18.32 -5.33 -3.82
CA GLU A 136 17.04 -5.09 -4.49
C GLU A 136 17.23 -4.01 -5.57
N LYS A 137 17.62 -4.44 -6.79
CA LYS A 137 17.83 -3.55 -7.95
C LYS A 137 16.61 -2.70 -8.35
N ASN A 138 15.43 -2.96 -7.78
CA ASN A 138 14.19 -2.26 -8.08
C ASN A 138 13.68 -1.53 -6.82
N ASN A 139 13.68 -0.19 -6.87
CA ASN A 139 13.11 0.68 -5.83
C ASN A 139 11.57 0.82 -5.96
N TRP A 140 10.90 -0.13 -6.60
CA TRP A 140 9.47 -0.08 -6.86
C TRP A 140 8.81 -1.42 -6.57
N PHE A 141 7.64 -1.36 -5.97
CA PHE A 141 6.88 -2.51 -5.48
C PHE A 141 5.46 -2.46 -6.03
N TYR A 142 4.82 -3.62 -6.17
CA TYR A 142 3.40 -3.68 -6.48
C TYR A 142 2.60 -3.54 -5.19
N LEU A 143 1.44 -2.90 -5.28
CA LEU A 143 0.50 -2.77 -4.18
C LEU A 143 -0.87 -3.25 -4.62
N LEU A 144 -1.55 -3.96 -3.74
CA LEU A 144 -2.95 -4.32 -3.85
C LEU A 144 -3.62 -3.92 -2.55
N GLY A 145 -4.77 -3.25 -2.63
CA GLY A 145 -5.42 -2.74 -1.43
C GLY A 145 -6.92 -2.67 -1.56
N ILE A 146 -7.56 -2.45 -0.41
CA ILE A 146 -8.97 -2.14 -0.31
C ILE A 146 -9.13 -0.90 0.57
N GLY A 147 -9.83 0.09 0.04
CA GLY A 147 -10.19 1.30 0.75
C GLY A 147 -11.66 1.32 1.17
N VAL A 148 -11.97 2.12 2.19
CA VAL A 148 -13.31 2.46 2.62
C VAL A 148 -13.40 3.98 2.77
N ASP A 149 -14.43 4.58 2.17
CA ASP A 149 -14.75 6.01 2.31
C ASP A 149 -15.84 6.19 3.37
N LEU A 150 -15.50 6.90 4.44
CA LEU A 150 -16.41 7.22 5.55
C LEU A 150 -16.50 8.74 5.70
N GLY A 151 -17.37 9.36 4.90
CA GLY A 151 -17.50 10.81 4.83
C GLY A 151 -16.22 11.45 4.30
N ASN A 152 -15.54 12.24 5.13
CA ASN A 152 -14.25 12.85 4.77
C ASN A 152 -13.05 11.93 5.06
N PHE A 153 -13.25 10.78 5.71
CA PHE A 153 -12.17 9.85 6.02
C PHE A 153 -12.01 8.82 4.92
N LEU A 154 -10.76 8.58 4.53
CA LEU A 154 -10.35 7.54 3.59
C LEU A 154 -9.53 6.53 4.38
N ILE A 155 -10.03 5.31 4.56
CA ILE A 155 -9.32 4.26 5.28
C ILE A 155 -8.86 3.22 4.26
N ASP A 156 -7.56 3.07 4.07
CA ASP A 156 -6.99 2.12 3.11
C ASP A 156 -6.22 1.02 3.84
N LEU A 157 -6.48 -0.24 3.48
CA LEU A 157 -5.70 -1.40 3.88
C LEU A 157 -4.96 -1.94 2.66
N ASP A 158 -3.64 -1.88 2.71
CA ASP A 158 -2.77 -2.19 1.60
C ASP A 158 -1.90 -3.40 1.89
N TRP A 159 -1.69 -4.19 0.85
CA TRP A 159 -0.71 -5.26 0.77
C TRP A 159 0.35 -4.89 -0.27
N GLU A 160 1.62 -4.83 0.14
CA GLU A 160 2.74 -4.61 -0.77
C GLU A 160 3.39 -5.96 -1.16
N TYR A 161 3.66 -6.14 -2.46
CA TYR A 161 4.32 -7.32 -3.00
C TYR A 161 5.51 -6.92 -3.88
N GLY A 162 6.72 -7.29 -3.43
CA GLY A 162 7.95 -7.12 -4.20
C GLY A 162 8.20 -8.27 -5.16
N VAL A 163 8.38 -7.97 -6.45
CA VAL A 163 8.90 -8.92 -7.44
C VAL A 163 10.42 -8.73 -7.53
N SER A 164 11.17 -9.43 -6.68
CA SER A 164 12.63 -9.56 -6.87
C SER A 164 12.90 -10.67 -7.90
N SER A 165 13.65 -10.35 -8.95
CA SER A 165 14.04 -11.29 -10.01
C SER A 165 15.04 -12.36 -9.55
N ASN A 166 15.57 -12.26 -8.32
CA ASN A 166 16.42 -13.28 -7.72
C ASN A 166 15.59 -14.12 -6.75
N GLN A 167 14.90 -15.13 -7.29
CA GLN A 167 14.33 -16.25 -6.52
C GLN A 167 15.41 -17.20 -5.96
N GLN A 168 16.44 -16.65 -5.31
CA GLN A 168 17.15 -17.42 -4.30
C GLN A 168 16.63 -16.93 -2.96
N ILE A 169 15.73 -17.73 -2.38
CA ILE A 169 15.37 -17.71 -0.97
C ILE A 169 16.62 -18.20 -0.22
N SER A 170 17.70 -17.42 -0.23
CA SER A 170 18.78 -17.57 0.72
C SER A 170 18.29 -16.99 2.05
N LYS A 171 18.44 -17.78 3.11
CA LYS A 171 18.13 -17.42 4.50
C LYS A 171 18.63 -15.99 4.78
N GLY A 172 17.73 -15.02 4.90
CA GLY A 172 18.07 -13.63 5.25
C GLY A 172 17.61 -12.52 4.30
N SER A 173 16.86 -12.79 3.23
CA SER A 173 16.29 -11.72 2.39
C SER A 173 15.19 -10.97 3.15
N TYR A 174 15.57 -9.86 3.78
CA TYR A 174 14.69 -8.89 4.42
C TYR A 174 13.86 -8.18 3.35
N ARG A 175 12.55 -8.47 3.26
CA ARG A 175 11.64 -7.78 2.34
C ARG A 175 10.85 -6.71 3.09
N PRO A 176 10.91 -5.44 2.65
CA PRO A 176 10.20 -4.40 3.34
C PRO A 176 8.70 -4.43 2.98
N LYS A 177 7.85 -4.60 4.00
CA LYS A 177 6.39 -4.38 4.09
C LYS A 177 5.50 -5.45 3.46
N GLN A 178 4.58 -5.97 4.26
CA GLN A 178 3.51 -6.86 3.76
C GLN A 178 2.13 -6.25 3.96
N PHE A 179 1.94 -5.39 4.98
CA PHE A 179 0.65 -4.76 5.25
C PHE A 179 0.80 -3.32 5.75
N ALA A 180 -0.02 -2.42 5.23
CA ALA A 180 -0.16 -1.06 5.75
C ALA A 180 -1.63 -0.71 5.96
N LEU A 181 -1.94 -0.09 7.09
CA LEU A 181 -3.22 0.57 7.35
C LEU A 181 -2.99 2.07 7.27
N ARG A 182 -3.77 2.76 6.45
CA ARG A 182 -3.69 4.20 6.25
C ARG A 182 -5.03 4.87 6.48
N VAL A 183 -4.99 6.07 7.04
CA VAL A 183 -6.13 6.94 7.23
C VAL A 183 -5.79 8.30 6.62
N GLY A 184 -6.56 8.72 5.63
CA GLY A 184 -6.53 10.05 5.04
C GLY A 184 -7.75 10.86 5.47
N TYR A 185 -7.59 12.18 5.54
CA TYR A 185 -8.70 13.10 5.73
C TYR A 185 -8.81 14.04 4.52
N ASN A 186 -9.94 14.00 3.81
CA ASN A 186 -10.19 14.86 2.67
C ASN A 186 -10.53 16.29 3.12
N LEU A 187 -9.64 17.23 2.81
CA LEU A 187 -9.80 18.66 3.11
C LEU A 187 -10.64 19.39 2.07
N LEU A 188 -10.76 18.87 0.85
CA LEU A 188 -11.53 19.50 -0.22
C LEU A 188 -13.04 19.25 -0.06
N GLY A 189 -13.44 18.53 0.98
CA GLY A 189 -14.82 18.10 1.21
C GLY A 189 -15.27 17.08 0.17
N LEU A 190 -16.46 16.51 0.39
CA LEU A 190 -17.22 15.92 -0.70
C LEU A 190 -17.56 17.05 -1.67
N LEU A 191 -16.69 17.33 -2.65
CA LEU A 191 -17.15 17.92 -3.91
C LEU A 191 -18.01 16.84 -4.57
N GLY A 192 -19.26 16.79 -4.13
CA GLY A 192 -20.20 15.71 -4.39
C GLY A 192 -21.62 16.22 -4.25
#